data_AF-A0A4Q2D172-F1
#
_entry.id   AF-A0A4Q2D172-F1
#
_cell.length_a   1.000
_cell.length_b   1.000
_cell.length_c   1.000
_cell.angle_alpha   90.00
_cell.angle_beta   90.00
_cell.angle_gamma   90.00
#
_symmetry.space_group_name_H-M   'P 1'
#
loop_
_entity.id
_entity.type
_entity.pdbx_description
1 polymer ?
#
loop_
_entity_poly.entity_id
_entity_poly.type
_entity_poly.pdbx_seq_one_letter_code
_entity_poly.pdbx_strand_id
1 'polypeptide(L)'
;MVVETLTWMPDGDSFLSVEAASPIAASPSSPTVEQSVVTRIDIKGNALDSYDLGRIKLYDVAVMPDSTRIVGVGTLLESPTGLKPSKSRDEKRLVVYNLETKQVESQTPVLNDVRDITIAQARSGTIALISYENKAPPQLWKIELIKEPDNNTMVARLILRHTYMPKMPVDFAGPSYFGGQNNELVLCAGKAGDIHIWDQESAALLHLIPAKVHGGDLTCIAWNHAAEDPYMFATGSHDGGVRVWTRLSDELDDPAHFPISRALRFDRLNIPRSFSPDDDDNNSTRSTQGSTNSRRRGRPRALSISSSASSR
;
A
#
# COMPACT_ATOMS: atom_id res chain seq x y z
N MET A 1 23.99 12.71 -11.87
CA MET A 1 23.17 11.62 -11.30
C MET A 1 22.16 12.25 -10.37
N VAL A 2 20.89 11.92 -10.54
CA VAL A 2 19.80 12.39 -9.68
C VAL A 2 19.34 11.18 -8.87
N VAL A 3 19.31 11.32 -7.55
CA VAL A 3 18.77 10.28 -6.67
C VAL A 3 17.24 10.32 -6.80
N GLU A 4 16.66 9.19 -7.21
CA GLU A 4 15.21 9.04 -7.39
C GLU A 4 14.56 8.54 -6.08
N THR A 5 15.15 7.53 -5.44
CA THR A 5 14.68 7.01 -4.15
C THR A 5 15.83 6.44 -3.32
N LEU A 6 15.61 6.33 -2.01
CA LEU A 6 16.49 5.69 -1.05
C LEU A 6 15.67 4.69 -0.23
N THR A 7 16.20 3.50 0.01
CA THR A 7 15.55 2.51 0.88
C THR A 7 16.55 1.82 1.80
N TRP A 8 16.19 1.67 3.07
CA TRP A 8 17.07 1.01 4.05
C TRP A 8 17.10 -0.49 3.81
N MET A 9 18.28 -1.09 4.00
CA MET A 9 18.38 -2.53 4.13
C MET A 9 17.80 -2.94 5.50
N PRO A 10 17.13 -4.10 5.61
CA PRO A 10 16.61 -4.60 6.88
C PRO A 10 17.65 -4.77 7.99
N ASP A 11 18.93 -4.88 7.64
CA ASP A 11 20.04 -4.97 8.58
C ASP A 11 20.34 -3.65 9.32
N GLY A 12 19.90 -2.50 8.79
CA GLY A 12 20.13 -1.18 9.38
C GLY A 12 21.55 -0.63 9.20
N ASP A 13 22.47 -1.39 8.61
CA ASP A 13 23.89 -1.00 8.44
C ASP A 13 24.19 -0.45 7.04
N SER A 14 23.21 -0.54 6.13
CA SER A 14 23.33 -0.04 4.76
C SER A 14 21.97 0.35 4.17
N PHE A 15 22.01 1.08 3.07
CA PHE A 15 20.82 1.45 2.30
C PHE A 15 21.10 1.32 0.80
N LEU A 16 20.04 1.23 0.00
CA LEU A 16 20.11 1.29 -1.45
C LEU A 16 19.80 2.71 -1.91
N SER A 17 20.67 3.23 -2.78
CA SER A 17 20.45 4.46 -3.55
C SER A 17 20.05 4.10 -4.96
N VAL A 18 18.87 4.56 -5.40
CA VAL A 18 18.44 4.42 -6.79
C VAL A 18 18.70 5.73 -7.50
N GLU A 19 19.62 5.68 -8.47
CA GLU A 19 20.08 6.87 -9.17
C GLU A 19 19.73 6.77 -10.65
N ALA A 20 19.14 7.84 -11.18
CA ALA A 20 19.05 8.02 -12.61
C ALA A 20 20.45 8.30 -13.15
N ALA A 21 20.98 7.37 -13.93
CA ALA A 21 22.22 7.55 -14.66
C ALA A 21 22.03 8.72 -15.64
N SER A 22 22.86 9.75 -15.51
CA SER A 22 22.93 10.79 -16.53
C SER A 22 23.39 10.12 -17.83
N PRO A 23 22.76 10.44 -18.96
CA PRO A 23 23.09 9.79 -20.21
C PRO A 23 24.55 10.00 -20.57
N ILE A 24 25.36 8.95 -20.49
CA ILE A 24 26.71 8.97 -21.06
C ILE A 24 26.51 8.82 -22.56
N ALA A 25 26.78 9.89 -23.31
CA ALA A 25 26.76 9.86 -24.77
C ALA A 25 27.85 8.89 -25.26
N ALA A 26 27.50 7.62 -25.45
CA ALA A 26 28.43 6.61 -25.96
C ALA A 26 28.80 6.84 -27.43
N SER A 27 28.06 7.69 -28.15
CA SER A 27 28.32 8.13 -29.53
C SER A 27 27.22 9.12 -29.95
N PRO A 28 27.46 10.09 -30.86
CA PRO A 28 26.41 10.91 -31.49
C PRO A 28 25.32 10.10 -32.23
N SER A 29 25.52 8.79 -32.43
CA SER A 29 24.57 7.89 -33.08
C SER A 29 23.81 6.94 -32.12
N SER A 30 24.17 6.90 -30.83
CA SER A 30 23.51 6.02 -29.86
C SER A 30 22.49 6.80 -29.04
N PRO A 31 21.20 6.44 -29.08
CA PRO A 31 20.18 7.15 -28.35
C PRO A 31 20.41 6.93 -26.84
N THR A 32 20.66 8.02 -26.13
CA THR A 32 20.87 8.06 -24.69
C THR A 32 19.64 7.52 -23.94
N VAL A 33 19.85 6.55 -23.04
CA VAL A 33 18.80 5.96 -22.21
C VAL A 33 19.10 6.31 -20.76
N GLU A 34 18.18 7.01 -20.09
CA GLU A 34 18.25 7.22 -18.65
C GLU A 34 17.95 5.89 -17.94
N GLN A 35 18.98 5.12 -17.60
CA GLN A 35 18.83 3.87 -16.85
C GLN A 35 18.96 4.12 -15.35
N SER A 36 18.25 3.35 -14.54
CA SER A 36 18.42 3.39 -13.09
C SER A 36 19.53 2.44 -12.67
N VAL A 37 20.48 2.96 -11.91
CA VAL A 37 21.50 2.15 -11.23
C VAL A 37 21.15 2.10 -9.75
N VAL A 38 21.14 0.91 -9.18
CA VAL A 38 20.91 0.72 -7.74
C VAL A 38 22.24 0.43 -7.09
N THR A 39 22.64 1.27 -6.13
CA THR A 39 23.91 1.13 -5.42
C THR A 39 23.66 0.89 -3.94
N ARG A 40 24.25 -0.16 -3.38
CA ARG A 40 24.23 -0.40 -1.94
C ARG A 40 25.36 0.40 -1.29
N ILE A 41 25.04 1.20 -0.28
CA ILE A 41 25.98 2.10 0.40
C ILE A 41 25.91 1.82 1.90
N ASP A 42 27.06 1.73 2.57
CA ASP A 42 27.13 1.59 4.03
C ASP A 42 26.86 2.93 4.75
N ILE A 43 26.66 2.89 6.07
CA ILE A 43 26.48 4.11 6.89
C ILE A 43 27.68 5.07 6.90
N LYS A 44 28.84 4.65 6.37
CA LYS A 44 30.04 5.50 6.24
C LYS A 44 30.14 6.15 4.86
N GLY A 45 29.21 5.84 3.94
CA GLY A 45 29.19 6.36 2.57
C GLY A 45 30.01 5.55 1.58
N ASN A 46 30.50 4.36 1.93
CA ASN A 46 31.21 3.50 0.99
C ASN A 46 30.22 2.70 0.15
N ALA A 47 30.42 2.69 -1.17
CA ALA A 47 29.70 1.80 -2.06
C ALA A 47 30.13 0.35 -1.81
N LEU A 48 29.17 -0.51 -1.47
CA LEU A 48 29.36 -1.93 -1.21
C LEU A 48 29.12 -2.77 -2.46
N ASP A 49 28.10 -2.43 -3.25
CA ASP A 49 27.76 -3.13 -4.48
C ASP A 49 26.91 -2.26 -5.42
N SER A 50 26.80 -2.66 -6.68
CA SER A 50 25.98 -2.01 -7.71
C SER A 50 25.21 -3.03 -8.54
N TYR A 51 23.95 -2.69 -8.84
CA TYR A 51 22.99 -3.54 -9.52
C TYR A 51 22.38 -2.79 -10.72
N ASP A 52 22.44 -3.44 -11.87
CA ASP A 52 21.84 -2.99 -13.11
C ASP A 52 20.56 -3.78 -13.39
N LEU A 53 19.42 -3.08 -13.45
CA LEU A 53 18.11 -3.65 -13.77
C LEU A 53 17.76 -3.49 -15.26
N GLY A 54 18.74 -3.10 -16.08
CA GLY A 54 18.67 -2.98 -17.51
C GLY A 54 17.82 -1.78 -17.96
N ARG A 55 16.81 -2.05 -18.77
CA ARG A 55 16.03 -1.02 -19.48
C ARG A 55 14.88 -0.44 -18.66
N ILE A 56 14.94 -0.52 -17.33
CA ILE A 56 13.86 -0.07 -16.46
C ILE A 56 14.34 1.16 -15.68
N LYS A 57 13.63 2.28 -15.87
CA LYS A 57 13.75 3.44 -14.99
C LYS A 57 12.88 3.21 -13.77
N LEU A 58 13.52 3.01 -12.62
CA LEU A 58 12.86 2.79 -11.33
C LEU A 58 12.41 4.14 -10.74
N TYR A 59 11.23 4.13 -10.15
CA TYR A 59 10.68 5.25 -9.39
C TYR A 59 10.80 5.00 -7.89
N ASP A 60 10.50 3.76 -7.48
CA ASP A 60 10.58 3.38 -6.09
C ASP A 60 10.96 1.90 -5.94
N VAL A 61 11.56 1.55 -4.80
CA VAL A 61 12.02 0.19 -4.49
C VAL A 61 11.81 -0.14 -3.01
N ALA A 62 11.46 -1.39 -2.75
CA ALA A 62 11.40 -1.95 -1.41
C ALA A 62 12.27 -3.21 -1.32
N VAL A 63 13.06 -3.32 -0.25
CA VAL A 63 13.89 -4.50 0.03
C VAL A 63 13.03 -5.56 0.72
N MET A 64 13.14 -6.81 0.27
CA MET A 64 12.50 -7.92 0.96
C MET A 64 13.13 -8.14 2.34
N PRO A 65 12.37 -8.65 3.35
CA PRO A 65 12.91 -8.88 4.70
C PRO A 65 14.14 -9.80 4.74
N ASP A 66 14.27 -10.71 3.76
CA ASP A 66 15.44 -11.59 3.64
C ASP A 66 16.71 -10.88 3.14
N SER A 67 16.62 -9.61 2.75
CA SER A 67 17.72 -8.81 2.18
C SER A 67 18.34 -9.38 0.90
N THR A 68 17.74 -10.40 0.29
CA THR A 68 18.23 -11.05 -0.93
C THR A 68 17.62 -10.46 -2.20
N ARG A 69 16.47 -9.81 -2.08
CA ARG A 69 15.68 -9.32 -3.21
C ARG A 69 15.18 -7.91 -2.98
N ILE A 70 14.97 -7.21 -4.09
CA ILE A 70 14.19 -5.99 -4.13
C ILE A 70 12.97 -6.18 -5.02
N VAL A 71 11.88 -5.50 -4.65
CA VAL A 71 10.75 -5.27 -5.54
C VAL A 71 10.77 -3.81 -5.94
N GLY A 72 10.88 -3.55 -7.24
CA GLY A 72 10.92 -2.22 -7.81
C GLY A 72 9.71 -1.93 -8.67
N VAL A 73 9.38 -0.66 -8.77
CA VAL A 73 8.34 -0.15 -9.67
C VAL A 73 8.96 0.85 -10.62
N GLY A 74 8.64 0.73 -11.91
CA GLY A 74 9.34 1.53 -12.92
C GLY A 74 8.74 1.45 -14.31
N THR A 75 9.35 2.18 -15.24
CA THR A 75 8.98 2.22 -16.65
C THR A 75 9.99 1.45 -17.49
N LEU A 76 9.49 0.56 -18.35
CA LEU A 76 10.30 -0.07 -19.39
C LEU A 76 10.56 0.92 -20.52
N LEU A 77 11.82 1.29 -20.71
CA LEU A 77 12.23 2.36 -21.64
C LEU A 77 12.38 1.87 -23.08
N GLU A 78 12.79 0.61 -23.26
CA GLU A 78 12.95 0.02 -24.58
C GLU A 78 12.59 -1.47 -24.58
N SER A 79 12.20 -1.94 -25.76
CA SER A 79 11.94 -3.36 -26.01
C SER A 79 13.24 -4.19 -25.99
N PRO A 80 13.13 -5.54 -25.92
CA PRO A 80 14.23 -6.47 -26.20
C PRO A 80 15.07 -6.13 -27.44
N THR A 81 14.43 -5.59 -28.47
CA THR A 81 15.03 -5.22 -29.76
C THR A 81 15.50 -3.75 -29.83
N GLY A 82 15.44 -3.00 -28.72
CA GLY A 82 15.89 -1.61 -28.64
C GLY A 82 14.88 -0.58 -29.19
N LEU A 83 13.62 -0.96 -29.38
CA LEU A 83 12.58 -0.03 -29.81
C LEU A 83 12.09 0.80 -28.63
N LYS A 84 12.05 2.13 -28.80
CA LYS A 84 11.51 3.08 -27.82
C LYS A 84 10.06 3.42 -28.13
N PRO A 85 9.17 3.48 -27.12
CA PRO A 85 7.83 4.04 -27.29
C PRO A 85 7.92 5.51 -27.72
N SER A 86 7.36 5.87 -28.87
CA SER A 86 7.30 7.28 -29.32
C SER A 86 5.87 7.77 -29.59
N LYS A 87 4.93 6.83 -29.79
CA LYS A 87 3.51 7.11 -30.07
C LYS A 87 2.56 6.30 -29.18
N SER A 88 3.09 5.48 -28.28
CA SER A 88 2.35 4.67 -27.32
C SER A 88 2.70 5.08 -25.91
N ARG A 89 1.80 4.84 -24.95
CA ARG A 89 2.11 4.98 -23.53
C ARG A 89 3.28 4.05 -23.19
N ASP A 90 4.17 4.51 -22.32
CA ASP A 90 5.24 3.65 -21.82
C ASP A 90 4.66 2.53 -20.97
N GLU A 91 5.31 1.37 -21.01
CA GLU A 91 4.88 0.23 -20.21
C GLU A 91 5.44 0.32 -18.80
N LYS A 92 4.55 0.31 -17.81
CA LYS A 92 4.93 0.29 -16.39
C LYS A 92 5.07 -1.15 -15.90
N ARG A 93 6.06 -1.41 -15.06
CA ARG A 93 6.42 -2.76 -14.60
C ARG A 93 6.61 -2.76 -13.08
N LEU A 94 6.13 -3.83 -12.46
CA LEU A 94 6.64 -4.32 -11.18
C LEU A 94 7.76 -5.30 -11.49
N VAL A 95 8.89 -5.19 -10.80
CA VAL A 95 10.09 -6.00 -11.05
C VAL A 95 10.54 -6.62 -9.75
N VAL A 96 10.83 -7.91 -9.76
CA VAL A 96 11.55 -8.57 -8.67
C VAL A 96 12.96 -8.87 -9.14
N TYR A 97 13.94 -8.37 -8.39
CA TYR A 97 15.36 -8.51 -8.71
C TYR A 97 16.09 -9.13 -7.52
N ASN A 98 16.92 -10.12 -7.81
CA ASN A 98 17.74 -10.80 -6.82
C ASN A 98 19.12 -10.14 -6.74
N LEU A 99 19.45 -9.62 -5.56
CA LEU A 99 20.69 -8.90 -5.29
C LEU A 99 21.91 -9.82 -5.27
N GLU A 100 21.74 -11.09 -4.89
CA GLU A 100 22.84 -12.06 -4.84
C GLU A 100 23.20 -12.59 -6.23
N THR A 101 22.18 -13.04 -6.99
CA THR A 101 22.40 -13.60 -8.33
C THR A 101 22.53 -12.51 -9.39
N LYS A 102 22.15 -11.27 -9.06
CA LYS A 102 22.13 -10.11 -9.96
C LYS A 102 21.26 -10.33 -11.19
N GLN A 103 20.10 -10.97 -10.98
CA GLN A 103 19.15 -11.31 -12.04
C GLN A 103 17.75 -10.81 -11.73
N VAL A 104 17.02 -10.48 -12.79
CA VAL A 104 15.57 -10.26 -12.72
C VAL A 104 14.88 -11.61 -12.60
N GLU A 105 14.12 -11.82 -11.54
CA GLU A 105 13.35 -13.05 -11.31
C GLU A 105 11.92 -12.94 -11.89
N SER A 106 11.31 -11.76 -11.85
CA SER A 106 9.96 -11.55 -12.34
C SER A 106 9.72 -10.13 -12.84
N GLN A 107 8.92 -9.99 -13.89
CA GLN A 107 8.42 -8.70 -14.36
C GLN A 107 6.92 -8.80 -14.66
N THR A 108 6.12 -7.95 -14.03
CA THR A 108 4.67 -7.91 -14.22
C THR A 108 4.23 -6.55 -14.74
N PRO A 109 3.55 -6.47 -15.89
CA PRO A 109 3.06 -5.19 -16.42
C PRO A 109 1.89 -4.65 -15.59
N VAL A 110 1.85 -3.33 -15.45
CA VAL A 110 0.75 -2.60 -14.80
C VAL A 110 0.32 -1.42 -15.67
N LEU A 111 -0.97 -1.07 -15.59
CA LEU A 111 -1.60 -0.11 -16.52
C LEU A 111 -1.45 1.36 -16.10
N ASN A 112 -1.42 1.60 -14.79
CA ASN A 112 -1.41 2.94 -14.22
C ASN A 112 0.01 3.29 -13.75
N ASP A 113 0.29 4.59 -13.69
CA ASP A 113 1.56 5.09 -13.21
C ASP A 113 1.69 4.76 -11.72
N VAL A 114 2.73 4.00 -11.40
CA VAL A 114 3.02 3.58 -10.03
C VAL A 114 3.85 4.66 -9.37
N ARG A 115 3.47 5.03 -8.15
CA ARG A 115 4.15 6.06 -7.36
C ARG A 115 5.08 5.47 -6.32
N ASP A 116 4.63 4.45 -5.61
CA ASP A 116 5.28 3.97 -4.39
C ASP A 116 5.00 2.49 -4.16
N ILE A 117 5.97 1.80 -3.56
CA ILE A 117 5.86 0.41 -3.12
C ILE A 117 6.28 0.27 -1.66
N THR A 118 5.39 -0.33 -0.88
CA THR A 118 5.70 -0.71 0.51
C THR A 118 5.61 -2.23 0.66
N ILE A 119 6.65 -2.86 1.24
CA ILE A 119 6.62 -4.29 1.60
C ILE A 119 6.33 -4.45 3.09
N ALA A 120 5.51 -5.44 3.43
CA ALA A 120 5.25 -5.83 4.80
C ALA A 120 5.15 -7.35 4.96
N GLN A 121 5.37 -7.80 6.19
CA GLN A 121 5.04 -9.15 6.59
C GLN A 121 3.61 -9.17 7.13
N ALA A 122 2.76 -10.02 6.56
CA ALA A 122 1.44 -10.33 7.06
C ALA A 122 1.34 -11.80 7.46
N ARG A 123 0.21 -12.16 8.10
CA ARG A 123 -0.09 -13.55 8.48
C ARG A 123 -0.12 -14.50 7.28
N SER A 124 -0.50 -14.00 6.11
CA SER A 124 -0.61 -14.77 4.86
C SER A 124 0.70 -14.87 4.07
N GLY A 125 1.78 -14.23 4.55
CA GLY A 125 3.09 -14.18 3.90
C GLY A 125 3.57 -12.76 3.64
N THR A 126 4.60 -12.63 2.82
CA THR A 126 5.13 -11.33 2.40
C THR A 126 4.20 -10.70 1.36
N ILE A 127 3.86 -9.43 1.59
CA ILE A 127 2.95 -8.66 0.76
C ILE A 127 3.58 -7.34 0.35
N ALA A 128 3.17 -6.83 -0.80
CA ALA A 128 3.51 -5.52 -1.32
C ALA A 128 2.24 -4.70 -1.53
N LEU A 129 2.23 -3.47 -1.04
CA LEU A 129 1.21 -2.47 -1.32
C LEU A 129 1.74 -1.54 -2.39
N ILE A 130 1.02 -1.47 -3.50
CA ILE A 130 1.35 -0.64 -4.64
C ILE A 130 0.41 0.56 -4.65
N SER A 131 1.00 1.74 -4.55
CA SER A 131 0.29 3.01 -4.64
C SER A 131 0.44 3.58 -6.03
N TYR A 132 -0.67 3.93 -6.67
CA TYR A 132 -0.67 4.53 -8.00
C TYR A 132 -0.85 6.04 -7.93
N GLU A 133 -0.47 6.72 -9.00
CA GLU A 133 -0.81 8.12 -9.19
C GLU A 133 -2.29 8.31 -9.56
N ASN A 134 -2.74 9.57 -9.43
CA ASN A 134 -4.07 10.01 -9.81
C ASN A 134 -5.18 9.26 -9.06
N LYS A 135 -6.22 8.84 -9.78
CA LYS A 135 -7.43 8.21 -9.24
C LYS A 135 -7.40 6.69 -9.24
N ALA A 136 -6.23 6.10 -9.51
CA ALA A 136 -6.09 4.66 -9.52
C ALA A 136 -6.08 4.11 -8.08
N PRO A 137 -6.90 3.10 -7.79
CA PRO A 137 -6.96 2.48 -6.47
C PRO A 137 -5.65 1.75 -6.14
N PRO A 138 -5.22 1.74 -4.88
CA PRO A 138 -4.05 0.97 -4.48
C PRO A 138 -4.32 -0.53 -4.56
N GLN A 139 -3.25 -1.29 -4.74
CA GLN A 139 -3.33 -2.73 -4.93
C GLN A 139 -2.45 -3.48 -3.94
N LEU A 140 -2.98 -4.59 -3.44
CA LEU A 140 -2.22 -5.56 -2.67
C LEU A 140 -1.74 -6.69 -3.58
N TRP A 141 -0.44 -6.93 -3.53
CA TRP A 141 0.22 -8.04 -4.19
C TRP A 141 0.84 -8.97 -3.16
N LYS A 142 0.70 -10.27 -3.36
CA LYS A 142 1.44 -11.26 -2.59
C LYS A 142 2.74 -11.60 -3.30
N ILE A 143 3.82 -11.69 -2.54
CA ILE A 143 5.13 -12.16 -3.04
C ILE A 143 5.26 -13.63 -2.64
N GLU A 144 5.25 -14.53 -3.61
CA GLU A 144 5.39 -15.97 -3.38
C GLU A 144 6.75 -16.46 -3.91
N LEU A 145 7.50 -17.15 -3.05
CA LEU A 145 8.71 -17.86 -3.45
C LEU A 145 8.31 -19.22 -4.03
N ILE A 146 8.62 -19.44 -5.29
CA ILE A 146 8.31 -20.65 -6.03
C ILE A 146 9.62 -21.34 -6.38
N LYS A 147 9.68 -22.65 -6.17
CA LYS A 147 10.85 -23.46 -6.54
C LYS A 147 10.86 -23.70 -8.05
N GLU A 148 11.94 -23.32 -8.73
CA GLU A 148 12.13 -23.68 -10.13
C GLU A 148 12.52 -25.15 -10.30
N PRO A 149 11.96 -25.84 -11.31
CA PRO A 149 12.25 -27.26 -11.54
C PRO A 149 13.72 -27.56 -11.83
N ASP A 150 14.41 -26.65 -12.52
CA ASP A 150 15.68 -26.94 -13.19
C ASP A 150 16.90 -26.87 -12.26
N ASN A 151 16.84 -26.07 -11.19
CA ASN A 151 18.01 -25.74 -10.36
C ASN A 151 17.72 -25.73 -8.85
N ASN A 152 16.51 -26.10 -8.40
CA ASN A 152 16.09 -26.03 -6.99
C ASN A 152 16.23 -24.62 -6.35
N THR A 153 16.33 -23.57 -7.17
CA THR A 153 16.35 -22.20 -6.70
C THR A 153 14.94 -21.71 -6.45
N MET A 154 14.78 -20.82 -5.46
CA MET A 154 13.52 -20.15 -5.20
C MET A 154 13.49 -18.85 -6.00
N VAL A 155 12.42 -18.61 -6.75
CA VAL A 155 12.16 -17.34 -7.46
C VAL A 155 10.92 -16.69 -6.91
N ALA A 156 10.97 -15.38 -6.71
CA ALA A 156 9.84 -14.60 -6.22
C ALA A 156 8.91 -14.21 -7.38
N ARG A 157 7.61 -14.43 -7.21
CA ARG A 157 6.56 -13.98 -8.13
C ARG A 157 5.55 -13.11 -7.42
N LEU A 158 5.08 -12.10 -8.15
CA LEU A 158 4.03 -11.18 -7.70
C LEU A 158 2.66 -11.69 -8.16
N ILE A 159 1.72 -11.78 -7.22
CA ILE A 159 0.35 -12.21 -7.48
C ILE A 159 -0.59 -11.14 -6.95
N LEU A 160 -1.34 -10.48 -7.83
CA LEU A 160 -2.37 -9.52 -7.43
C LEU A 160 -3.42 -10.23 -6.58
N ARG A 161 -3.66 -9.70 -5.37
CA ARG A 161 -4.66 -10.23 -4.43
C ARG A 161 -5.88 -9.34 -4.37
N HIS A 162 -5.68 -8.04 -4.14
CA HIS A 162 -6.78 -7.09 -3.95
C HIS A 162 -6.52 -5.77 -4.67
N THR A 163 -7.61 -5.14 -5.09
CA THR A 163 -7.64 -3.74 -5.48
C THR A 163 -8.61 -3.04 -4.52
N TYR A 164 -8.13 -2.08 -3.74
CA TYR A 164 -8.94 -1.42 -2.71
C TYR A 164 -9.78 -0.31 -3.34
N MET A 165 -10.94 -0.69 -3.86
CA MET A 165 -11.84 0.21 -4.56
C MET A 165 -12.60 1.11 -3.57
N PRO A 166 -12.42 2.45 -3.62
CA PRO A 166 -13.31 3.35 -2.90
C PRO A 166 -14.71 3.34 -3.52
N LYS A 167 -15.73 3.71 -2.73
CA LYS A 167 -17.12 3.74 -3.19
C LYS A 167 -17.37 4.75 -4.32
N MET A 168 -16.59 5.82 -4.33
CA MET A 168 -16.56 6.86 -5.35
C MET A 168 -15.12 7.02 -5.81
N PRO A 169 -14.83 7.49 -7.04
CA PRO A 169 -13.47 7.78 -7.46
C PRO A 169 -12.81 8.82 -6.54
N VAL A 170 -11.64 8.49 -6.00
CA VAL A 170 -10.87 9.33 -5.07
C VAL A 170 -9.53 9.66 -5.72
N ASP A 171 -9.10 10.91 -5.62
CA ASP A 171 -7.73 11.32 -5.94
C ASP A 171 -6.90 11.22 -4.66
N PHE A 172 -5.95 10.30 -4.59
CA PHE A 172 -5.24 9.98 -3.36
C PHE A 172 -4.13 10.98 -3.05
N ALA A 173 -3.98 11.29 -1.78
CA ALA A 173 -2.97 12.17 -1.21
C ALA A 173 -1.75 11.35 -0.77
N GLY A 174 -0.80 11.20 -1.68
CA GLY A 174 0.45 10.46 -1.40
C GLY A 174 0.27 8.93 -1.44
N PRO A 175 1.24 8.18 -0.89
CA PRO A 175 1.20 6.72 -0.88
C PRO A 175 0.17 6.18 0.12
N SER A 176 -0.20 4.93 -0.09
CA SER A 176 -0.99 4.11 0.82
C SER A 176 -0.09 3.44 1.85
N TYR A 177 -0.60 3.20 3.06
CA TYR A 177 0.19 2.59 4.14
C TYR A 177 -0.48 1.34 4.69
N PHE A 178 0.35 0.39 5.12
CA PHE A 178 -0.10 -0.63 6.05
C PHE A 178 -0.28 -0.04 7.45
N GLY A 179 -1.25 -0.57 8.19
CA GLY A 179 -1.48 -0.22 9.57
C GLY A 179 -1.98 -1.40 10.39
N GLY A 180 -2.16 -1.16 11.68
CA GLY A 180 -2.47 -2.18 12.67
C GLY A 180 -1.22 -2.83 13.24
N GLN A 181 -1.40 -3.71 14.22
CA GLN A 181 -0.28 -4.36 14.91
C GLN A 181 0.45 -5.38 14.02
N ASN A 182 -0.27 -5.97 13.07
CA ASN A 182 0.20 -7.05 12.20
C ASN A 182 0.00 -6.71 10.71
N ASN A 183 -0.01 -5.41 10.37
CA ASN A 183 -0.29 -4.92 9.01
C ASN A 183 -1.67 -5.36 8.48
N GLU A 184 -2.66 -5.50 9.37
CA GLU A 184 -4.00 -5.94 9.03
C GLU A 184 -4.89 -4.85 8.40
N LEU A 185 -4.42 -3.59 8.37
CA LEU A 185 -5.13 -2.46 7.78
C LEU A 185 -4.39 -1.92 6.57
N VAL A 186 -5.16 -1.37 5.62
CA VAL A 186 -4.64 -0.51 4.54
C VAL A 186 -5.29 0.85 4.65
N LEU A 187 -4.47 1.91 4.64
CA LEU A 187 -4.89 3.29 4.80
C LEU A 187 -4.57 4.13 3.59
N CYS A 188 -5.53 4.97 3.19
CA CYS A 188 -5.35 5.96 2.14
C CYS A 188 -6.02 7.27 2.55
N ALA A 189 -5.32 8.39 2.32
CA ALA A 189 -5.92 9.71 2.37
C ALA A 189 -6.33 10.13 0.95
N GLY A 190 -7.52 10.68 0.79
CA GLY A 190 -7.95 11.40 -0.39
C GLY A 190 -7.60 12.87 -0.27
N LYS A 191 -7.23 13.52 -1.38
CA LYS A 191 -6.91 14.95 -1.40
C LYS A 191 -8.07 15.82 -0.95
N ALA A 192 -9.32 15.38 -1.18
CA ALA A 192 -10.51 16.05 -0.69
C ALA A 192 -10.66 16.00 0.84
N GLY A 193 -9.85 15.18 1.53
CA GLY A 193 -9.82 15.01 2.98
C GLY A 193 -10.52 13.77 3.48
N ASP A 194 -11.01 12.89 2.63
CA ASP A 194 -11.57 11.62 3.05
C ASP A 194 -10.47 10.59 3.35
N ILE A 195 -10.56 9.91 4.49
CA ILE A 195 -9.59 8.86 4.86
C ILE A 195 -10.30 7.52 4.79
N HIS A 196 -9.72 6.60 4.04
CA HIS A 196 -10.24 5.26 3.83
C HIS A 196 -9.37 4.24 4.56
N ILE A 197 -10.03 3.33 5.25
CA ILE A 197 -9.39 2.26 6.00
C ILE A 197 -10.05 0.95 5.60
N TRP A 198 -9.28 0.07 4.97
CA TRP A 198 -9.72 -1.26 4.57
C TRP A 198 -9.09 -2.33 5.45
N ASP A 199 -9.79 -3.45 5.55
CA ASP A 199 -9.21 -4.71 6.01
C ASP A 199 -8.26 -5.25 4.92
N GLN A 200 -7.03 -5.56 5.31
CA GLN A 200 -5.98 -5.96 4.39
C GLN A 200 -6.30 -7.31 3.71
N GLU A 201 -6.88 -8.26 4.44
CA GLU A 201 -7.11 -9.64 3.99
C GLU A 201 -8.40 -9.82 3.18
N SER A 202 -9.49 -9.15 3.55
CA SER A 202 -10.78 -9.25 2.86
C SER A 202 -11.03 -8.13 1.85
N ALA A 203 -10.20 -7.08 1.85
CA ALA A 203 -10.42 -5.84 1.10
C ALA A 203 -11.74 -5.12 1.43
N ALA A 204 -12.37 -5.45 2.56
CA ALA A 204 -13.58 -4.78 3.01
C ALA A 204 -13.25 -3.37 3.51
N LEU A 205 -13.98 -2.35 3.04
CA LEU A 205 -13.89 -1.01 3.58
C LEU A 205 -14.47 -1.01 5.00
N LEU A 206 -13.61 -0.86 6.01
CA LEU A 206 -13.98 -0.87 7.43
C LEU A 206 -14.46 0.51 7.87
N HIS A 207 -13.69 1.55 7.53
CA HIS A 207 -13.98 2.92 7.92
C HIS A 207 -13.76 3.89 6.77
N LEU A 208 -14.65 4.88 6.71
CA LEU A 208 -14.51 6.08 5.90
C LEU A 208 -14.67 7.26 6.83
N ILE A 209 -13.60 8.04 7.00
CA ILE A 209 -13.62 9.29 7.75
C ILE A 209 -13.88 10.40 6.73
N PRO A 210 -15.05 11.06 6.76
CA PRO A 210 -15.38 12.07 5.75
C PRO A 210 -14.60 13.37 5.95
N ALA A 211 -14.24 14.04 4.85
CA ALA A 211 -13.56 15.33 4.83
C ALA A 211 -14.17 16.42 5.73
N LYS A 212 -15.51 16.41 5.87
CA LYS A 212 -16.27 17.35 6.70
C LYS A 212 -15.84 17.37 8.17
N VAL A 213 -15.17 16.32 8.65
CA VAL A 213 -14.70 16.21 10.02
C VAL A 213 -13.52 17.16 10.31
N HIS A 214 -12.71 17.53 9.32
CA HIS A 214 -11.44 18.23 9.57
C HIS A 214 -11.06 19.33 8.57
N GLY A 215 -11.95 19.67 7.62
CA GLY A 215 -11.80 20.88 6.78
C GLY A 215 -11.21 20.65 5.39
N GLY A 216 -10.89 19.41 5.01
CA GLY A 216 -10.40 19.04 3.68
C GLY A 216 -8.89 19.16 3.48
N ASP A 217 -8.45 18.96 2.22
CA ASP A 217 -7.11 19.23 1.70
C ASP A 217 -5.96 18.47 2.39
N LEU A 218 -6.06 17.15 2.44
CA LEU A 218 -4.96 16.30 2.93
C LEU A 218 -3.86 16.18 1.89
N THR A 219 -2.61 16.23 2.36
CA THR A 219 -1.40 16.13 1.53
C THR A 219 -0.64 14.83 1.77
N CYS A 220 -0.75 14.27 2.96
CA CYS A 220 -0.06 13.05 3.35
C CYS A 220 -0.74 12.37 4.54
N ILE A 221 -0.40 11.09 4.73
CA ILE A 221 -0.80 10.25 5.85
C ILE A 221 0.41 9.42 6.27
N ALA A 222 0.51 9.05 7.55
CA ALA A 222 1.56 8.16 8.05
C ALA A 222 1.04 7.36 9.25
N TRP A 223 1.32 6.06 9.28
CA TRP A 223 0.98 5.19 10.41
C TRP A 223 2.07 5.22 11.48
N ASN A 224 1.67 5.18 12.77
CA ASN A 224 2.62 5.03 13.86
C ASN A 224 2.84 3.54 14.18
N HIS A 225 3.87 2.94 13.59
CA HIS A 225 4.22 1.54 13.83
C HIS A 225 4.87 1.28 15.21
N ALA A 226 5.29 2.34 15.93
CA ALA A 226 5.98 2.23 17.21
C ALA A 226 5.09 2.49 18.43
N ALA A 227 3.83 2.89 18.22
CA ALA A 227 2.92 3.18 19.33
C ALA A 227 2.54 1.91 20.10
N GLU A 228 2.43 2.06 21.43
CA GLU A 228 1.80 1.04 22.28
C GLU A 228 0.31 0.86 21.91
N ASP A 229 -0.36 1.95 21.54
CA ASP A 229 -1.68 1.89 20.92
C ASP A 229 -1.53 1.59 19.43
N PRO A 230 -1.93 0.39 18.97
CA PRO A 230 -1.68 -0.01 17.60
C PRO A 230 -2.50 0.78 16.59
N TYR A 231 -3.49 1.60 17.00
CA TYR A 231 -4.39 2.32 16.11
C TYR A 231 -4.15 3.84 16.10
N MET A 232 -2.89 4.23 15.90
CA MET A 232 -2.50 5.64 15.84
C MET A 232 -1.87 6.01 14.50
N PHE A 233 -2.30 7.12 13.92
CA PHE A 233 -1.74 7.65 12.67
C PHE A 233 -1.87 9.17 12.60
N ALA A 234 -1.12 9.78 11.69
CA ALA A 234 -1.13 11.22 11.47
C ALA A 234 -1.50 11.56 10.03
N THR A 235 -2.12 12.71 9.83
CA THR A 235 -2.39 13.29 8.51
C THR A 235 -1.90 14.73 8.46
N GLY A 236 -1.24 15.11 7.37
CA GLY A 236 -0.88 16.49 7.08
C GLY A 236 -1.86 17.13 6.09
N SER A 237 -2.10 18.44 6.25
CA SER A 237 -2.96 19.23 5.38
C SER A 237 -2.20 20.39 4.76
N HIS A 238 -2.73 20.91 3.65
CA HIS A 238 -2.20 22.10 2.97
C HIS A 238 -2.23 23.36 3.84
N ASP A 239 -3.08 23.40 4.88
CA ASP A 239 -3.12 24.47 5.88
C ASP A 239 -1.91 24.46 6.86
N GLY A 240 -1.01 23.48 6.72
CA GLY A 240 0.13 23.25 7.61
C GLY A 240 -0.23 22.51 8.90
N GLY A 241 -1.50 22.16 9.09
CA GLY A 241 -2.01 21.43 10.24
C GLY A 241 -1.67 19.94 10.16
N VAL A 242 -1.13 19.42 11.25
CA VAL A 242 -0.95 17.98 11.48
C VAL A 242 -2.01 17.51 12.46
N ARG A 243 -2.74 16.46 12.08
CA ARG A 243 -3.81 15.88 12.90
C ARG A 243 -3.43 14.45 13.26
N VAL A 244 -3.52 14.12 14.55
CA VAL A 244 -3.27 12.78 15.07
C VAL A 244 -4.61 12.09 15.33
N TRP A 245 -4.71 10.86 14.85
CA TRP A 245 -5.87 10.00 14.94
C TRP A 245 -5.50 8.83 15.85
N THR A 246 -6.36 8.55 16.83
CA THR A 246 -6.22 7.42 17.76
C THR A 246 -7.60 6.95 18.17
N ARG A 247 -7.69 5.74 18.75
CA ARG A 247 -8.92 5.32 19.42
C ARG A 247 -9.11 6.13 20.71
N LEU A 248 -10.36 6.36 21.09
CA LEU A 248 -10.63 6.91 22.42
C LEU A 248 -10.24 5.87 23.48
N SER A 249 -9.57 6.32 24.54
CA SER A 249 -9.26 5.48 25.70
C SER A 249 -10.55 5.08 26.40
N ASP A 250 -10.66 3.81 26.80
CA ASP A 250 -11.81 3.27 27.54
C ASP A 250 -12.02 3.99 28.91
N GLU A 251 -11.05 4.76 29.40
CA GLU A 251 -11.15 5.54 30.66
C GLU A 251 -12.08 6.76 30.58
N LEU A 252 -12.48 7.19 29.38
CA LEU A 252 -13.41 8.32 29.19
C LEU A 252 -14.89 7.92 29.20
N ASP A 253 -15.19 6.64 29.43
CA ASP A 253 -16.56 6.11 29.55
C ASP A 253 -17.11 6.17 30.99
N ASP A 254 -16.43 6.82 31.95
CA ASP A 254 -17.00 7.11 33.27
C ASP A 254 -17.99 8.29 33.19
N PRO A 255 -19.31 8.06 33.36
CA PRO A 255 -20.33 9.09 33.20
C PRO A 255 -20.29 10.22 34.24
N ALA A 256 -19.34 10.20 35.19
CA ALA A 256 -19.23 11.20 36.25
C ALA A 256 -18.38 12.43 35.90
N HIS A 257 -17.59 12.43 34.81
CA HIS A 257 -16.71 13.56 34.48
C HIS A 257 -16.99 14.22 33.12
N PHE A 258 -17.88 15.21 33.22
CA PHE A 258 -18.12 16.38 32.34
C PHE A 258 -19.17 16.29 31.21
N PRO A 259 -19.97 17.38 31.04
CA PRO A 259 -21.04 17.49 30.05
C PRO A 259 -20.53 18.05 28.71
N ILE A 260 -21.32 17.83 27.64
CA ILE A 260 -21.19 18.39 26.26
C ILE A 260 -20.24 17.54 25.38
N SER A 261 -20.69 16.58 24.57
CA SER A 261 -21.57 16.78 23.41
C SER A 261 -22.31 15.49 23.05
N ARG A 262 -23.62 15.48 23.35
CA ARG A 262 -24.56 14.45 22.91
C ARG A 262 -25.17 14.88 21.57
N ALA A 263 -24.36 14.97 20.53
CA ALA A 263 -24.76 15.15 19.12
C ALA A 263 -23.53 14.75 18.30
N LEU A 264 -23.48 13.71 17.48
CA LEU A 264 -24.45 13.16 16.55
C LEU A 264 -24.31 11.63 16.56
N ARG A 265 -25.34 10.90 17.01
CA ARG A 265 -25.52 9.50 16.60
C ARG A 265 -26.07 9.55 15.19
N PHE A 266 -25.24 9.36 14.17
CA PHE A 266 -25.74 9.17 12.82
C PHE A 266 -26.45 7.82 12.73
N ASP A 267 -27.71 7.90 12.31
CA ASP A 267 -28.61 6.78 12.10
C ASP A 267 -27.96 5.69 11.23
N ARG A 268 -28.23 4.45 11.63
CA ARG A 268 -28.03 3.27 10.80
C ARG A 268 -28.88 3.43 9.54
N LEU A 269 -28.25 3.84 8.44
CA LEU A 269 -28.83 3.59 7.13
C LEU A 269 -28.81 2.06 6.90
N ASN A 270 -29.97 1.45 7.05
CA ASN A 270 -30.30 0.12 6.55
C ASN A 270 -29.99 0.09 5.05
N ILE A 271 -28.92 -0.60 4.65
CA ILE A 271 -28.68 -0.93 3.25
C ILE A 271 -29.26 -2.34 3.05
N PRO A 272 -30.28 -2.54 2.19
CA PRO A 272 -30.75 -3.87 1.85
C PRO A 272 -29.64 -4.62 1.13
N ARG A 273 -29.47 -5.90 1.46
CA ARG A 273 -28.61 -6.81 0.70
C ARG A 273 -29.15 -6.85 -0.73
N SER A 274 -28.26 -6.64 -1.70
CA SER A 274 -28.54 -6.82 -3.12
C SER A 274 -29.05 -8.23 -3.38
N PHE A 275 -30.16 -8.31 -4.10
CA PHE A 275 -30.76 -9.52 -4.65
C PHE A 275 -29.76 -10.26 -5.55
N SER A 276 -29.64 -11.58 -5.36
CA SER A 276 -29.17 -12.49 -6.42
C SER A 276 -30.39 -12.92 -7.25
N PRO A 277 -30.23 -13.23 -8.56
CA PRO A 277 -31.35 -13.59 -9.43
C PRO A 277 -31.93 -14.95 -9.05
N ASP A 278 -33.24 -15.06 -9.15
CA ASP A 278 -34.04 -16.25 -8.90
C ASP A 278 -33.64 -17.41 -9.81
N ASP A 279 -33.39 -18.59 -9.22
CA ASP A 279 -33.64 -19.88 -9.86
C ASP A 279 -34.89 -20.47 -9.21
N ASP A 280 -36.01 -20.34 -9.93
CA ASP A 280 -37.21 -21.15 -9.76
C ASP A 280 -36.84 -22.62 -10.04
N ASP A 281 -36.95 -23.50 -9.03
CA ASP A 281 -37.62 -24.78 -9.23
C ASP A 281 -37.90 -25.56 -7.93
N ASN A 282 -39.21 -25.69 -7.66
CA ASN A 282 -39.92 -26.91 -7.27
C ASN A 282 -39.44 -27.82 -6.12
N ASN A 283 -40.25 -27.75 -5.06
CA ASN A 283 -41.08 -28.85 -4.54
C ASN A 283 -40.55 -29.77 -3.41
N SER A 284 -41.33 -29.75 -2.32
CA SER A 284 -41.75 -30.86 -1.47
C SER A 284 -40.99 -31.23 -0.17
N THR A 285 -41.82 -31.46 0.86
CA THR A 285 -41.63 -32.28 2.08
C THR A 285 -40.96 -31.70 3.35
N ARG A 286 -41.84 -31.20 4.23
CA ARG A 286 -42.15 -31.73 5.58
C ARG A 286 -41.02 -32.50 6.31
N SER A 287 -40.50 -31.95 7.41
CA SER A 287 -40.50 -32.60 8.74
C SER A 287 -39.72 -31.81 9.80
N THR A 288 -40.07 -32.14 11.03
CA THR A 288 -39.92 -31.48 12.31
C THR A 288 -38.58 -31.69 13.02
N GLN A 289 -38.26 -30.72 13.88
CA GLN A 289 -37.51 -30.81 15.16
C GLN A 289 -35.98 -31.00 15.13
N GLY A 290 -35.28 -30.09 15.83
CA GLY A 290 -33.88 -30.26 16.22
C GLY A 290 -33.28 -28.99 16.83
N SER A 291 -33.21 -28.96 18.17
CA SER A 291 -32.58 -27.95 19.03
C SER A 291 -31.12 -27.63 18.67
N THR A 292 -30.66 -26.37 18.86
CA THR A 292 -29.50 -26.05 19.72
C THR A 292 -29.13 -24.55 19.75
N ASN A 293 -28.63 -24.17 20.93
CA ASN A 293 -28.15 -22.86 21.41
C ASN A 293 -27.28 -22.03 20.44
N SER A 294 -27.64 -20.75 20.25
CA SER A 294 -26.73 -19.74 19.69
C SER A 294 -25.97 -19.01 20.80
N ARG A 295 -24.64 -19.19 20.82
CA ARG A 295 -23.72 -18.35 21.59
C ARG A 295 -23.62 -16.97 20.94
N ARG A 296 -23.99 -15.93 21.67
CA ARG A 296 -23.73 -14.52 21.34
C ARG A 296 -22.23 -14.31 21.13
N ARG A 297 -21.79 -14.03 19.89
CA ARG A 297 -20.50 -13.38 19.62
C ARG A 297 -20.71 -11.86 19.58
N GLY A 298 -19.95 -11.15 20.40
CA GLY A 298 -19.98 -9.69 20.52
C GLY A 298 -19.60 -9.00 19.21
N ARG A 299 -20.25 -7.87 18.94
CA ARG A 299 -19.97 -6.98 17.80
C ARG A 299 -18.86 -5.98 18.20
N PRO A 300 -17.88 -5.67 17.33
CA PRO A 300 -17.00 -4.53 17.56
C PRO A 300 -17.77 -3.21 17.38
N ARG A 301 -17.51 -2.24 18.27
CA ARG A 301 -18.12 -0.90 18.29
C ARG A 301 -17.27 0.10 17.48
N ALA A 302 -17.94 1.13 16.94
CA ALA A 302 -17.36 2.17 16.11
C ALA A 302 -16.46 3.14 16.87
N LEU A 303 -15.41 3.63 16.20
CA LEU A 303 -14.53 4.71 16.66
C LEU A 303 -15.29 6.04 16.74
N SER A 304 -15.10 6.80 17.83
CA SER A 304 -15.60 8.17 17.99
C SER A 304 -14.48 9.20 18.08
N ILE A 305 -14.83 10.46 17.81
CA ILE A 305 -13.95 11.57 17.48
C ILE A 305 -13.62 12.39 18.74
N SER A 306 -12.35 12.75 18.93
CA SER A 306 -11.98 13.93 19.72
C SER A 306 -10.87 14.71 18.99
N SER A 307 -11.01 16.02 18.91
CA SER A 307 -10.00 16.94 18.39
C SER A 307 -9.53 17.84 19.52
N SER A 308 -8.22 17.98 19.68
CA SER A 308 -7.63 19.08 20.45
C SER A 308 -6.76 19.90 19.51
N ALA A 309 -7.08 21.17 19.38
CA ALA A 309 -6.26 22.16 18.69
C ALA A 309 -5.47 22.91 19.76
N SER A 310 -4.14 22.83 19.69
CA SER A 310 -3.27 23.72 20.45
C SER A 310 -2.84 24.86 19.54
N SER A 311 -3.47 26.03 19.69
CA SER A 311 -2.96 27.29 19.14
C SER A 311 -1.84 27.82 20.03
N ARG A 312 -0.71 28.23 19.44
CA ARG A 312 0.16 29.25 20.04
C ARG A 312 -0.32 30.62 19.64
#